data_AF-A5DYQ5-F1
#
_entry.id   AF-A5DYQ5-F1
#
_cell.length_a   1.000
_cell.length_b   1.000
_cell.length_c   1.000
_cell.angle_alpha   90.00
_cell.angle_beta   90.00
_cell.angle_gamma   90.00
#
_symmetry.space_group_name_H-M   'P 1'
#
loop_
_entity.id
_entity.type
_entity.pdbx_description
1 polymer ?
#
loop_
_entity_poly.entity_id
_entity_poly.type
_entity_poly.pdbx_seq_one_letter_code
_entity_poly.pdbx_strand_id
1 'polypeptide(L)'
;MSRASRRPAYVSLEEVQRHSEPDDLWMILYNKVYDLTNFAKNHIGGIEVLYDCGGSDATEAFEDVGHLDFAIDMLEPFYVGEVEPEQRKSYRSCNLIFELKNETSVTSSKGTIATSSVVALSIKQLKETSIRIQDSISLFWLTFIALTSFTLLVLIQQLK
;
A
#
# COMPACT_ATOMS: atom_id res chain seq x y z
N MET A 1 6.50 28.37 17.89
CA MET A 1 5.44 27.76 18.73
C MET A 1 5.98 26.44 19.25
N SER A 2 6.17 26.33 20.56
CA SER A 2 6.80 25.20 21.24
C SER A 2 5.95 23.94 21.09
N ARG A 3 6.41 22.99 20.28
CA ARG A 3 5.85 21.64 20.15
C ARG A 3 6.22 20.87 21.42
N ALA A 4 5.49 21.18 22.51
CA ALA A 4 5.63 20.46 23.76
C ALA A 4 5.44 18.97 23.48
N SER A 5 6.38 18.16 23.97
CA SER A 5 6.25 16.70 24.05
C SER A 5 4.98 16.39 24.86
N ARG A 6 3.83 16.35 24.18
CA ARG A 6 2.58 15.89 24.78
C ARG A 6 2.67 14.38 24.72
N ARG A 7 2.73 13.75 25.89
CA ARG A 7 2.48 12.32 26.00
C ARG A 7 1.17 12.02 25.27
N PRO A 8 1.08 10.93 24.50
CA PRO A 8 -0.17 10.56 23.86
C PRO A 8 -1.25 10.42 24.93
N ALA A 9 -2.44 10.95 24.65
CA ALA A 9 -3.60 10.70 25.51
C ALA A 9 -3.90 9.20 25.46
N TYR A 10 -4.02 8.56 26.62
CA TYR A 10 -4.43 7.16 26.68
C TYR A 10 -5.96 7.08 26.67
N VAL A 11 -6.49 6.18 25.85
CA VAL A 11 -7.92 5.95 25.67
C VAL A 11 -8.21 4.48 25.98
N SER A 12 -9.23 4.23 26.79
CA SER A 12 -9.67 2.86 27.09
C SER A 12 -10.52 2.30 25.95
N LEU A 13 -10.57 0.98 25.81
CA LEU A 13 -11.39 0.33 24.78
C LEU A 13 -12.88 0.65 24.94
N GLU A 14 -13.35 0.81 26.18
CA GLU A 14 -14.73 1.16 26.50
C GLU A 14 -15.08 2.59 26.07
N GLU A 15 -14.11 3.51 26.06
CA GLU A 15 -14.32 4.84 25.48
C GLU A 15 -14.45 4.73 23.97
N VAL A 16 -13.52 4.04 23.29
CA VAL A 16 -13.59 3.88 21.83
C VAL A 16 -14.92 3.27 21.39
N GLN A 17 -15.44 2.28 22.12
CA GLN A 17 -16.73 1.64 21.83
C GLN A 17 -17.93 2.59 21.90
N ARG A 18 -17.84 3.71 22.64
CA ARG A 18 -18.91 4.72 22.66
C ARG A 18 -18.98 5.52 21.35
N HIS A 19 -17.89 5.54 20.58
CA HIS A 19 -17.75 6.28 19.34
C HIS A 19 -17.94 5.34 18.13
N SER A 20 -19.13 4.75 18.02
CA SER A 20 -19.52 3.83 16.93
C SER A 20 -20.54 4.43 15.95
N GLU A 21 -20.92 5.69 16.14
CA GLU A 21 -21.99 6.33 15.36
C GLU A 21 -21.43 7.00 14.10
N PRO A 22 -22.24 7.18 13.04
CA PRO A 22 -21.77 7.81 11.80
C PRO A 22 -21.25 9.25 11.97
N ASP A 23 -21.81 9.96 12.95
CA ASP A 23 -21.45 11.34 13.29
C ASP A 23 -20.40 11.42 14.42
N ASP A 24 -19.97 10.27 14.96
CA ASP A 24 -18.98 10.15 16.03
C ASP A 24 -18.30 8.78 15.96
N LEU A 25 -17.35 8.67 15.01
CA LEU A 25 -16.78 7.40 14.58
C LEU A 25 -15.29 7.34 14.92
N TRP A 26 -14.94 6.55 15.94
CA TRP A 26 -13.54 6.28 16.26
C TRP A 26 -13.15 4.86 15.91
N MET A 27 -11.87 4.68 15.63
CA MET A 27 -11.32 3.41 15.23
C MET A 27 -9.91 3.25 15.77
N ILE A 28 -9.57 2.02 16.15
CA ILE A 28 -8.20 1.66 16.56
C ILE A 28 -7.49 1.04 15.37
N LEU A 29 -6.30 1.57 15.06
CA LEU A 29 -5.34 0.99 14.11
C LEU A 29 -3.97 0.91 14.78
N TYR A 30 -3.39 -0.28 14.88
CA TYR A 30 -2.07 -0.50 15.49
C TYR A 30 -1.92 0.10 16.90
N ASN A 31 -2.92 -0.08 17.76
CA ASN A 31 -3.02 0.51 19.12
C ASN A 31 -3.09 2.06 19.15
N LYS A 32 -3.30 2.72 18.02
CA LYS A 32 -3.54 4.17 17.93
C LYS A 32 -5.01 4.43 17.65
N VAL A 33 -5.55 5.47 18.26
CA VAL A 33 -6.97 5.85 18.15
C VAL A 33 -7.08 7.05 17.22
N TYR A 34 -7.96 6.94 16.23
CA TYR A 34 -8.22 7.98 15.23
C TYR A 34 -9.72 8.31 15.18
N ASP A 35 -10.03 9.60 15.06
CA ASP A 35 -11.38 10.10 14.82
C ASP A 35 -11.65 10.18 13.32
N LEU A 36 -12.41 9.22 12.81
CA LEU A 36 -12.71 9.08 11.38
C LEU A 36 -14.02 9.76 10.97
N THR A 37 -14.69 10.48 11.88
CA THR A 37 -15.99 11.14 11.62
C THR A 37 -15.97 12.00 10.36
N ASN A 38 -14.94 12.85 10.22
CA ASN A 38 -14.77 13.70 9.04
C ASN A 38 -14.11 12.98 7.87
N PHE A 39 -13.38 11.90 8.15
CA PHE A 39 -12.67 11.13 7.13
C PHE A 39 -13.59 10.18 6.36
N ALA A 40 -14.68 9.70 6.98
CA ALA A 40 -15.56 8.70 6.41
C ALA A 40 -16.00 9.03 4.98
N LYS A 41 -16.45 10.26 4.72
CA LYS A 41 -16.92 10.72 3.39
C LYS A 41 -15.84 10.73 2.31
N ASN A 42 -14.57 10.79 2.69
CA ASN A 42 -13.43 10.84 1.78
C ASN A 42 -12.79 9.45 1.58
N HIS A 43 -13.33 8.41 2.21
CA HIS A 43 -12.79 7.06 2.12
C HIS A 43 -13.09 6.42 0.76
N ILE A 44 -12.04 6.12 -0.02
CA ILE A 44 -12.14 5.54 -1.38
C ILE A 44 -12.73 4.12 -1.35
N GLY A 45 -12.66 3.41 -0.21
CA GLY A 45 -13.26 2.08 -0.01
C GLY A 45 -14.74 2.09 0.37
N GLY A 46 -15.38 3.26 0.47
CA GLY A 46 -16.79 3.40 0.87
C GLY A 46 -16.97 3.56 2.38
N ILE A 47 -18.09 4.18 2.79
CA ILE A 47 -18.35 4.52 4.19
C ILE A 47 -18.82 3.31 5.03
N GLU A 48 -19.49 2.35 4.40
CA GLU A 48 -20.12 1.22 5.07
C GLU A 48 -19.12 0.37 5.87
N VAL A 49 -17.94 0.11 5.29
CA VAL A 49 -16.88 -0.67 5.94
C VAL A 49 -16.32 0.01 7.18
N LEU A 50 -16.40 1.35 7.25
CA LEU A 50 -15.95 2.09 8.43
C LEU A 50 -16.98 2.01 9.56
N TYR A 51 -18.27 1.97 9.24
CA TYR A 51 -19.34 1.83 10.22
C TYR A 51 -19.38 0.42 10.82
N ASP A 52 -19.16 -0.62 10.01
CA ASP A 52 -19.10 -2.00 10.49
C ASP A 52 -17.98 -2.24 11.50
N CYS A 53 -16.86 -1.52 11.35
CA CYS A 53 -15.70 -1.60 12.23
C CYS A 53 -15.66 -0.46 13.28
N GLY A 54 -16.67 0.42 13.28
CA GLY A 54 -16.75 1.59 14.15
C GLY A 54 -16.71 1.24 15.64
N GLY A 55 -16.01 2.03 16.43
CA GLY A 55 -15.87 1.80 17.88
C GLY A 55 -15.04 0.56 18.24
N SER A 56 -14.29 0.00 17.30
CA SER A 56 -13.49 -1.20 17.50
C SER A 56 -12.11 -1.11 16.86
N ASP A 57 -11.36 -2.20 16.97
CA ASP A 57 -10.04 -2.35 16.36
C ASP A 57 -10.16 -2.92 14.96
N ALA A 58 -9.86 -2.09 13.97
CA ALA A 58 -9.96 -2.41 12.56
C ALA A 58 -8.61 -2.76 11.92
N THR A 59 -7.57 -3.00 12.73
CA THR A 59 -6.23 -3.29 12.20
C THR A 59 -6.24 -4.54 11.30
N GLU A 60 -6.98 -5.58 11.68
CA GLU A 60 -7.12 -6.81 10.87
C GLU A 60 -7.80 -6.52 9.53
N ALA A 61 -8.92 -5.79 9.54
CA ALA A 61 -9.62 -5.41 8.32
C ALA A 61 -8.77 -4.51 7.40
N PHE A 62 -7.96 -3.61 7.99
CA PHE A 62 -7.04 -2.74 7.25
C PHE A 62 -5.95 -3.55 6.53
N GLU A 63 -5.36 -4.52 7.21
CA GLU A 63 -4.34 -5.43 6.67
C GLU A 63 -4.90 -6.38 5.62
N ASP A 64 -6.09 -6.94 5.84
CA ASP A 64 -6.74 -7.89 4.93
C ASP A 64 -7.07 -7.27 3.57
N VAL A 65 -7.44 -5.99 3.55
CA VAL A 65 -7.67 -5.25 2.30
C VAL A 65 -6.35 -4.86 1.61
N GLY A 66 -5.23 -4.85 2.34
CA GLY A 66 -3.91 -4.56 1.80
C GLY A 66 -3.65 -3.07 1.57
N HIS A 67 -4.09 -2.22 2.49
CA HIS A 67 -3.76 -0.79 2.45
C HIS A 67 -2.25 -0.59 2.61
N LEU A 68 -1.69 0.35 1.83
CA LEU A 68 -0.29 0.78 2.01
C LEU A 68 -0.16 1.57 3.31
N ASP A 69 1.00 1.51 3.97
CA ASP A 69 1.28 2.28 5.20
C ASP A 69 1.07 3.79 5.03
N PHE A 70 1.19 4.31 3.80
CA PHE A 70 0.89 5.71 3.49
C PHE A 70 -0.58 6.10 3.79
N ALA A 71 -1.52 5.14 3.79
CA ALA A 71 -2.89 5.41 4.19
C ALA A 71 -2.98 5.83 5.67
N ILE A 72 -2.09 5.33 6.53
CA ILE A 72 -2.00 5.72 7.94
C ILE A 72 -1.44 7.15 8.07
N ASP A 73 -0.51 7.55 7.20
CA ASP A 73 0.01 8.92 7.17
C ASP A 73 -1.11 9.94 6.90
N MET A 74 -2.12 9.57 6.09
CA MET A 74 -3.29 10.43 5.87
C MET A 74 -4.18 10.58 7.12
N LEU A 75 -4.07 9.68 8.09
CA LEU A 75 -4.81 9.69 9.35
C LEU A 75 -4.11 10.49 10.47
N GLU A 76 -2.86 10.92 10.27
CA GLU A 76 -2.12 11.74 11.24
C GLU A 76 -2.89 12.96 11.79
N PRO A 77 -3.62 13.77 10.97
CA PRO A 77 -4.39 14.91 11.50
C PRO A 77 -5.61 14.51 12.34
N PHE A 78 -6.06 13.25 12.25
CA PHE A 78 -7.21 12.71 12.97
C PHE A 78 -6.81 11.92 14.23
N TYR A 79 -5.53 11.98 14.60
CA TYR A 79 -5.00 11.26 15.74
C TYR A 79 -5.50 11.83 17.07
N VAL A 80 -6.13 10.97 17.87
CA VAL A 80 -6.66 11.32 19.20
C VAL A 80 -5.68 10.89 20.29
N GLY A 81 -5.18 9.66 20.21
CA GLY A 81 -4.40 9.06 21.30
C GLY A 81 -3.95 7.62 21.04
N GLU A 82 -3.52 6.94 22.11
CA GLU A 82 -3.15 5.52 22.08
C GLU A 82 -4.02 4.73 23.03
N VAL A 83 -4.21 3.45 22.73
CA VAL A 83 -4.90 2.54 23.65
C VAL A 83 -4.08 2.38 24.94
N GLU A 84 -4.77 2.28 26.08
CA GLU A 84 -4.14 1.99 27.37
C GLU A 84 -3.20 0.77 27.28
N PRO A 85 -2.00 0.86 27.87
CA PRO A 85 -0.96 -0.17 27.73
C PRO A 85 -1.41 -1.58 28.15
N GLU A 86 -2.33 -1.68 29.10
CA GLU A 86 -2.86 -2.94 29.62
C GLU A 86 -3.83 -3.62 28.66
N GLN A 87 -4.49 -2.84 27.78
CA GLN A 87 -5.50 -3.30 26.83
C GLN A 87 -4.95 -3.44 25.39
N ARG A 88 -3.67 -3.13 25.15
CA ARG A 88 -3.07 -3.19 23.81
C ARG A 88 -2.96 -4.61 23.30
N LYS A 89 -3.21 -4.77 22.00
CA LYS A 89 -2.94 -6.03 21.29
C LYS A 89 -1.51 -6.03 20.74
N SER A 90 -0.93 -7.23 20.68
CA SER A 90 0.35 -7.46 20.00
C SER A 90 0.10 -7.70 18.51
N TYR A 91 0.26 -6.67 17.69
CA TYR A 91 0.26 -6.85 16.23
C TYR A 91 1.59 -7.44 15.77
N ARG A 92 1.57 -8.20 14.67
CA ARG A 92 2.81 -8.62 14.03
C ARG A 92 3.50 -7.36 13.53
N SER A 93 4.64 -7.03 14.13
CA SER A 93 5.47 -5.93 13.64
C SER A 93 5.85 -6.24 12.20
N CYS A 94 5.19 -5.60 11.23
CA CYS A 94 5.83 -5.32 9.96
C CYS A 94 6.84 -4.22 10.25
N ASN A 95 7.99 -4.61 10.81
CA ASN A 95 9.15 -3.78 11.11
C ASN A 95 9.83 -3.23 9.83
N LEU A 96 9.10 -2.99 8.75
CA LEU A 96 9.69 -2.67 7.45
C LEU A 96 9.54 -1.22 7.00
N ILE A 97 8.73 -0.37 7.66
CA ILE A 97 8.58 1.03 7.20
C ILE A 97 8.95 2.10 8.24
N PHE A 98 9.03 1.79 9.54
CA PHE A 98 9.49 2.78 10.53
C PHE A 98 11.02 3.06 10.47
N GLU A 99 11.81 2.13 9.94
CA GLU A 99 13.28 2.28 9.80
C GLU A 99 13.67 3.17 8.59
N LEU A 100 12.84 3.25 7.54
CA LEU A 100 13.20 4.00 6.31
C LEU A 100 12.86 5.50 6.39
N LYS A 101 11.98 5.92 7.31
CA LYS A 101 11.64 7.35 7.47
C LYS A 101 12.72 8.12 8.22
N ASN A 102 13.62 7.45 8.95
CA ASN A 102 14.68 8.09 9.74
C ASN A 102 15.98 8.35 8.95
N GLU A 103 16.07 7.94 7.67
CA GLU A 103 17.28 8.10 6.83
C GLU A 103 17.16 9.19 5.74
N THR A 104 16.10 10.00 5.69
CA THR A 104 15.97 11.04 4.63
C THR A 104 16.52 12.42 5.02
N SER A 105 17.21 12.53 6.16
CA SER A 105 17.91 13.75 6.56
C SER A 105 19.44 13.60 6.56
N VAL A 106 20.06 12.98 5.54
CA VAL A 106 21.48 13.21 5.26
C VAL A 106 21.72 13.37 3.77
N THR A 107 22.40 14.46 3.49
CA THR A 107 22.82 15.04 2.21
C THR A 107 23.47 14.05 1.25
N SER A 108 23.08 14.16 -0.02
CA SER A 108 23.93 14.07 -1.22
C SER A 108 25.41 13.76 -0.93
N SER A 109 25.80 12.49 -1.01
CA SER A 109 27.18 12.14 -1.38
C SER A 109 27.26 10.75 -1.99
N LYS A 110 27.99 10.67 -3.10
CA LYS A 110 28.31 9.46 -3.86
C LYS A 110 28.98 8.43 -2.96
N GLY A 111 28.49 7.20 -2.90
CA GLY A 111 29.10 6.15 -2.10
C GLY A 111 28.65 4.73 -2.48
N THR A 112 29.57 3.99 -3.09
CA THR A 112 29.52 2.56 -3.43
C THR A 112 29.16 1.70 -2.21
N ILE A 113 28.14 0.83 -2.32
CA ILE A 113 27.85 -0.21 -1.33
C ILE A 113 28.18 -1.56 -1.96
N ALA A 114 29.17 -2.24 -1.37
CA ALA A 114 29.55 -3.60 -1.72
C ALA A 114 28.37 -4.55 -1.50
N THR A 115 27.85 -5.13 -2.58
CA THR A 115 26.73 -6.06 -2.51
C THR A 115 27.20 -7.43 -2.04
N SER A 116 26.71 -7.87 -0.89
CA SER A 116 26.85 -9.23 -0.36
C SER A 116 26.35 -10.29 -1.34
N SER A 117 27.16 -11.34 -1.54
CA SER A 117 27.04 -12.37 -2.59
C SER A 117 25.73 -13.18 -2.63
N VAL A 118 24.85 -13.05 -1.64
CA VAL A 118 23.57 -13.78 -1.60
C VAL A 118 22.46 -13.11 -2.41
N VAL A 119 22.52 -11.80 -2.67
CA VAL A 119 21.49 -11.09 -3.47
C VAL A 119 21.71 -11.29 -4.98
N ALA A 120 22.95 -11.56 -5.41
CA ALA A 120 23.32 -11.70 -6.82
C ALA A 120 22.78 -12.98 -7.48
N LEU A 121 22.42 -14.02 -6.71
CA LEU A 121 21.95 -15.29 -7.27
C LEU A 121 20.47 -15.25 -7.69
N SER A 122 19.61 -14.53 -6.95
CA SER A 122 18.17 -14.43 -7.25
C SER A 122 17.84 -13.54 -8.45
N ILE A 123 18.68 -12.53 -8.72
CA ILE A 123 18.47 -11.61 -9.86
C ILE A 123 18.75 -12.29 -11.22
N LYS A 124 19.50 -13.40 -11.25
CA LYS A 124 19.75 -14.14 -12.50
C LYS A 124 18.53 -14.94 -12.98
N GLN A 125 17.70 -15.48 -12.08
CA GLN A 125 16.54 -16.28 -12.50
C GLN A 125 15.41 -15.45 -13.13
N LEU A 126 15.29 -14.16 -12.78
CA LEU A 126 14.26 -13.29 -13.35
C LEU A 126 14.64 -12.69 -14.71
N LYS A 127 15.92 -12.75 -15.12
CA LYS A 127 16.33 -12.35 -16.48
C LYS A 127 16.20 -13.48 -17.51
N GLU A 128 16.34 -14.74 -17.10
CA GLU A 128 16.24 -15.87 -18.03
C GLU A 128 14.80 -16.22 -18.43
N THR A 129 13.80 -15.87 -17.62
CA THR A 129 12.38 -16.06 -17.97
C THR A 129 11.82 -14.99 -18.90
N SER A 130 12.42 -13.79 -18.92
CA SER A 130 11.96 -12.68 -19.79
C SER A 130 12.35 -12.86 -21.27
N ILE A 131 13.41 -13.61 -21.57
CA ILE A 131 13.91 -13.77 -22.96
C ILE A 131 13.06 -14.75 -23.77
N ARG A 132 12.40 -15.72 -23.13
CA ARG A 132 11.60 -16.74 -23.84
C ARG A 132 10.27 -16.22 -24.43
N ILE A 133 9.75 -15.11 -23.91
CA ILE A 133 8.45 -14.55 -24.36
C ILE A 133 8.64 -13.63 -25.58
N GLN A 134 9.80 -12.98 -25.73
CA GLN A 134 10.08 -12.06 -26.85
C GLN A 134 10.22 -12.80 -28.20
N ASP A 135 10.77 -14.02 -28.19
CA ASP A 135 10.98 -14.81 -29.42
C ASP A 135 9.65 -15.30 -30.03
N SER A 136 8.64 -15.56 -29.21
CA SER A 136 7.31 -16.00 -29.69
C SER A 136 6.47 -14.86 -30.27
N ILE A 137 6.67 -13.64 -29.77
CA ILE A 137 5.94 -12.45 -30.27
C ILE A 137 6.44 -12.09 -31.67
N SER A 138 7.76 -12.21 -31.93
CA SER A 138 8.37 -11.89 -33.23
C SER A 138 7.81 -12.73 -34.40
N LEU A 139 7.62 -14.05 -34.20
CA LEU A 139 7.07 -14.94 -35.22
C LEU A 139 5.59 -14.65 -35.53
N PHE A 140 4.83 -14.16 -34.55
CA PHE A 140 3.42 -13.79 -34.75
C PHE A 140 3.26 -12.51 -35.59
N TRP A 141 4.11 -11.50 -35.37
CA TRP A 141 4.10 -10.27 -36.16
C TRP A 141 4.57 -10.49 -37.60
N LEU A 142 5.58 -11.35 -37.82
CA LEU A 142 6.07 -11.65 -39.17
C LEU A 142 5.06 -12.43 -40.02
N THR A 143 4.33 -13.37 -39.42
CA THR A 143 3.26 -14.12 -40.10
C THR A 143 2.06 -13.24 -40.42
N PHE A 144 1.71 -12.29 -39.54
CA PHE A 144 0.64 -11.32 -39.81
C PHE A 144 1.00 -10.36 -40.97
N ILE A 145 2.25 -9.88 -41.03
CA ILE A 145 2.72 -9.03 -42.13
C ILE A 145 2.78 -9.81 -43.46
N ALA A 146 3.20 -11.07 -43.43
CA ALA A 146 3.24 -11.91 -44.64
C ALA A 146 1.84 -12.23 -45.19
N LEU A 147 0.87 -12.55 -44.32
CA LEU A 147 -0.51 -12.83 -44.76
C LEU A 147 -1.19 -11.59 -45.35
N THR A 148 -1.02 -10.43 -44.71
CA THR A 148 -1.60 -9.18 -45.20
C THR A 148 -1.02 -8.78 -46.57
N SER A 149 0.29 -8.92 -46.76
CA SER A 149 0.94 -8.68 -48.05
C SER A 149 0.45 -9.62 -49.16
N PHE A 150 0.27 -10.91 -48.85
CA PHE A 150 -0.23 -11.89 -49.83
C PHE A 150 -1.67 -11.60 -50.27
N THR A 151 -2.55 -11.24 -49.32
CA THR A 151 -3.93 -10.87 -49.65
C THR A 151 -4.01 -9.61 -50.51
N LEU A 152 -3.15 -8.61 -50.26
CA LEU A 152 -3.09 -7.39 -51.04
C LEU A 152 -2.61 -7.65 -52.48
N LEU A 153 -1.66 -8.57 -52.67
CA LEU A 153 -1.19 -8.97 -54.01
C LEU A 153 -2.27 -9.70 -54.81
N VAL A 154 -3.01 -10.62 -54.16
CA VAL A 154 -4.13 -11.33 -54.79
C VAL A 154 -5.23 -10.35 -55.20
N LEU A 155 -5.53 -9.33 -54.37
CA LEU A 155 -6.51 -8.31 -54.71
C LEU A 155 -6.08 -7.47 -55.93
N ILE A 156 -4.79 -7.13 -56.02
CA ILE A 156 -4.24 -6.38 -57.17
C ILE A 156 -4.29 -7.21 -58.46
N GLN A 157 -4.17 -8.54 -58.38
CA GLN A 157 -4.28 -9.42 -59.55
C GLN A 157 -5.72 -9.62 -60.06
N GLN A 158 -6.74 -9.35 -59.25
CA GLN A 158 -8.16 -9.42 -59.65
C GLN A 158 -8.69 -8.10 -60.25
N LEU A 159 -7.87 -7.04 -60.26
CA LEU A 159 -8.21 -5.70 -60.81
C LEU A 159 -7.62 -5.44 -62.20
N LYS A 160 -7.11 -6.47 -62.88
CA LYS A 160 -6.74 -6.47 -64.31
C LYS A 160 -7.63 -7.43 -65.07
#